data_AF-A0AAE0RM90-F1
#
_entry.id   AF-A0AAE0RM90-F1
#
_cell.length_a   1.000
_cell.length_b   1.000
_cell.length_c   1.000
_cell.angle_alpha   90.00
_cell.angle_beta   90.00
_cell.angle_gamma   90.00
#
_symmetry.space_group_name_H-M   'P 1'
#
loop_
_entity.id
_entity.type
_entity.pdbx_description
1 polymer ?
#
loop_
_entity_poly.entity_id
_entity_poly.type
_entity_poly.pdbx_seq_one_letter_code
_entity_poly.pdbx_strand_id
1 'polypeptide(L)'
;MALSTQQSNDDDQYVLLAKLDNVRHVSTILKAIHFKEIATLFASPMGLKVTVEDAKCVQANAFIQESIFHHYIIKEEQVNFKINLTVLLECLTIFGSSAVPGVSTSLKMCYAGYGCPLLLILEEDGVLTDCSIKTLEPDEVLDFNFLSTNVINKIIMKSECLKEAFSELDMTSDVLQILLSPDPPYFRLSTFGNSGSTHSDFPKDSDMVESFQCTQTQTNSLLGS
;
A
#
# COMPACT_ATOMS: atom_id res chain seq x y z
N MET A 1 31.83 4.03 -4.67
CA MET A 1 31.94 4.79 -5.92
C MET A 1 30.72 4.42 -6.73
N ALA A 2 29.71 5.27 -6.66
CA ALA A 2 28.32 4.99 -6.99
C ALA A 2 28.01 5.48 -8.41
N LEU A 3 27.30 4.67 -9.21
CA LEU A 3 26.40 5.05 -10.31
C LEU A 3 26.76 6.32 -11.13
N SER A 4 28.05 6.53 -11.41
CA SER A 4 28.54 7.74 -12.06
C SER A 4 29.45 7.32 -13.19
N THR A 5 28.90 7.26 -14.40
CA THR A 5 29.52 7.56 -15.71
C THR A 5 29.00 6.62 -16.81
N GLN A 6 27.77 6.87 -17.29
CA GLN A 6 27.29 6.70 -18.69
C GLN A 6 25.75 6.63 -18.72
N GLN A 7 25.04 7.73 -18.46
CA GLN A 7 23.58 7.79 -18.71
C GLN A 7 22.99 9.22 -18.72
N SER A 8 23.78 10.25 -19.07
CA SER A 8 23.37 11.65 -18.86
C SER A 8 22.57 12.31 -19.99
N ASN A 9 22.23 11.62 -21.08
CA ASN A 9 21.45 12.19 -22.19
C ASN A 9 20.14 11.44 -22.52
N ASP A 10 19.85 10.33 -21.84
CA ASP A 10 18.69 9.47 -22.17
C ASP A 10 17.55 9.57 -21.14
N ASP A 11 17.79 10.25 -20.01
CA ASP A 11 16.79 10.47 -18.97
C ASP A 11 15.67 11.43 -19.45
N ASP A 12 15.94 12.22 -20.49
CA ASP A 12 14.99 13.19 -21.06
C ASP A 12 13.83 12.56 -21.84
N GLN A 13 13.93 11.30 -22.24
CA GLN A 13 12.81 10.63 -22.89
C GLN A 13 11.72 10.19 -21.91
N TYR A 14 12.01 10.18 -20.60
CA TYR A 14 11.09 9.67 -19.61
C TYR A 14 10.11 10.73 -19.13
N VAL A 15 8.83 10.37 -19.10
CA VAL A 15 7.76 11.19 -18.51
C VAL A 15 7.79 11.10 -17.00
N LEU A 16 8.15 9.93 -16.45
CA LEU A 16 8.40 9.73 -15.02
C LEU A 16 9.81 9.16 -14.82
N LEU A 17 10.57 9.80 -13.94
CA LEU A 17 11.88 9.35 -13.48
C LEU A 17 11.94 9.48 -11.95
N ALA A 18 12.14 8.38 -11.25
CA ALA A 18 12.27 8.37 -9.79
C ALA A 18 13.53 7.60 -9.37
N LYS A 19 14.30 8.12 -8.41
CA LYS A 19 15.51 7.47 -7.87
C LYS A 19 15.47 7.47 -6.34
N LEU A 20 15.91 6.37 -5.75
CA LEU A 20 15.93 6.17 -4.30
C LEU A 20 17.07 5.23 -3.90
N ASP A 21 17.65 5.46 -2.73
CA ASP A 21 18.85 4.72 -2.30
C ASP A 21 18.51 3.41 -1.59
N ASN A 22 17.25 3.24 -1.19
CA ASN A 22 16.79 2.07 -0.46
C ASN A 22 15.38 1.64 -0.91
N VAL A 23 15.35 0.63 -1.78
CA VAL A 23 14.12 0.05 -2.36
C VAL A 23 13.10 -0.41 -1.33
N ARG A 24 13.54 -0.70 -0.10
CA ARG A 24 12.67 -1.13 0.99
C ARG A 24 11.62 -0.07 1.37
N HIS A 25 11.91 1.21 1.18
CA HIS A 25 10.92 2.27 1.44
C HIS A 25 9.69 2.11 0.54
N VAL A 26 9.89 1.71 -0.71
CA VAL A 26 8.80 1.47 -1.66
C VAL A 26 8.22 0.07 -1.47
N SER A 27 9.06 -0.97 -1.49
CA SER A 27 8.58 -2.37 -1.50
C SER A 27 7.82 -2.75 -0.23
N THR A 28 8.16 -2.21 0.94
CA THR A 28 7.43 -2.47 2.19
C THR A 28 6.00 -1.91 2.14
N ILE A 29 5.84 -0.70 1.61
CA ILE A 29 4.52 -0.06 1.47
C ILE A 29 3.69 -0.82 0.44
N LEU A 30 4.29 -1.21 -0.68
CA LEU A 30 3.59 -1.97 -1.73
C LEU A 30 3.17 -3.38 -1.26
N LYS A 31 3.99 -4.06 -0.45
CA LYS A 31 3.62 -5.33 0.18
C LYS A 31 2.39 -5.21 1.07
N ALA A 32 2.19 -4.08 1.75
CA ALA A 32 1.04 -3.88 2.63
C ALA A 32 -0.32 -3.83 1.89
N ILE A 33 -0.31 -3.60 0.57
CA ILE A 33 -1.52 -3.55 -0.26
C ILE A 33 -1.58 -4.69 -1.29
N HIS A 34 -0.66 -5.67 -1.23
CA HIS A 34 -0.56 -6.74 -2.22
C HIS A 34 -1.49 -7.92 -1.90
N PHE A 35 -2.77 -7.77 -2.24
CA PHE A 35 -3.77 -8.85 -2.20
C PHE A 35 -4.37 -9.19 -3.57
N LYS A 36 -3.96 -8.49 -4.63
CA LYS A 36 -4.23 -8.81 -6.04
C LYS A 36 -3.00 -8.63 -6.90
N GLU A 37 -2.97 -9.34 -8.02
CA GLU A 37 -1.85 -9.30 -8.96
C GLU A 37 -1.74 -7.99 -9.73
N ILE A 38 -2.86 -7.30 -9.99
CA ILE A 38 -2.87 -6.09 -10.82
C ILE A 38 -3.11 -4.87 -9.91
N ALA A 39 -2.29 -3.83 -10.12
CA ALA A 39 -2.45 -2.53 -9.48
C ALA A 39 -2.46 -1.41 -10.52
N THR A 40 -3.17 -0.33 -10.22
CA THR A 40 -3.11 0.94 -10.97
C THR A 40 -2.13 1.88 -10.29
N LEU A 41 -1.13 2.35 -11.02
CA LEU A 41 -0.17 3.34 -10.54
C LEU A 41 -0.58 4.72 -11.05
N PHE A 42 -0.50 5.71 -10.17
CA PHE A 42 -0.70 7.11 -10.48
C PHE A 42 0.53 7.90 -10.01
N ALA A 43 1.28 8.45 -10.96
CA ALA A 43 2.39 9.34 -10.65
C ALA A 43 1.93 10.79 -10.88
N SER A 44 2.30 11.67 -9.97
CA SER A 44 1.97 13.10 -9.97
C SER A 44 3.11 13.89 -9.33
N PRO A 45 3.13 15.24 -9.42
CA PRO A 45 4.14 16.04 -8.72
C PRO A 45 4.21 15.81 -7.19
N MET A 46 3.16 15.27 -6.58
CA MET A 46 3.12 14.98 -5.15
C MET A 46 3.76 13.63 -4.79
N GLY A 47 3.95 12.75 -5.77
CA GLY A 47 4.50 11.42 -5.57
C GLY A 47 3.73 10.32 -6.30
N LEU A 48 3.96 9.09 -5.87
CA LEU A 48 3.42 7.87 -6.46
C LEU A 48 2.30 7.29 -5.59
N LYS A 49 1.09 7.20 -6.15
CA LYS A 49 -0.02 6.44 -5.57
C LYS A 49 -0.14 5.10 -6.27
N VAL A 50 -0.31 4.03 -5.51
CA VAL A 50 -0.60 2.69 -6.03
C VAL A 50 -1.91 2.21 -5.45
N THR A 51 -2.83 1.83 -6.32
CA THR A 51 -4.18 1.39 -5.96
C THR A 51 -4.40 -0.04 -6.39
N VAL A 52 -4.88 -0.86 -5.46
CA VAL A 52 -5.29 -2.25 -5.70
C VAL A 52 -6.77 -2.35 -5.36
N GLU A 53 -7.56 -2.95 -6.25
CA GLU A 53 -9.00 -3.13 -6.10
C GLU A 53 -9.39 -4.59 -6.23
N ASP A 54 -10.40 -5.00 -5.46
CA ASP A 54 -11.05 -6.29 -5.62
C ASP A 54 -12.57 -6.18 -5.66
N ALA A 55 -13.16 -6.80 -6.68
CA ALA A 55 -14.60 -6.96 -6.87
C ALA A 55 -15.46 -5.70 -6.63
N LYS A 56 -14.88 -4.51 -6.82
CA LYS A 56 -15.50 -3.20 -6.50
C LYS A 56 -15.93 -3.03 -5.04
N CYS A 57 -15.50 -3.91 -4.14
CA CYS A 57 -15.89 -3.92 -2.73
C CYS A 57 -14.74 -3.48 -1.82
N VAL A 58 -13.50 -3.77 -2.24
CA VAL A 58 -12.29 -3.46 -1.46
C VAL A 58 -11.35 -2.66 -2.35
N GLN A 59 -10.79 -1.59 -1.78
CA GLN A 59 -9.71 -0.82 -2.39
C GLN A 59 -8.67 -0.53 -1.34
N ALA A 60 -7.40 -0.75 -1.68
CA ALA A 60 -6.28 -0.28 -0.88
C ALA A 60 -5.44 0.69 -1.68
N ASN A 61 -5.01 1.75 -1.00
CA ASN A 61 -4.20 2.81 -1.57
C ASN A 61 -2.90 2.93 -0.78
N ALA A 62 -1.77 2.77 -1.46
CA ALA A 62 -0.46 3.17 -0.98
C ALA A 62 -0.09 4.52 -1.58
N PHE A 63 0.40 5.45 -0.77
CA PHE A 63 0.91 6.72 -1.26
C PHE A 63 2.35 6.92 -0.78
N ILE A 64 3.26 7.14 -1.74
CA ILE A 64 4.67 7.41 -1.51
C ILE A 64 4.92 8.84 -1.99
N GLN A 65 5.10 9.76 -1.04
CA GLN A 65 5.34 11.17 -1.34
C GLN A 65 6.66 11.35 -2.11
N GLU A 66 6.74 12.37 -2.96
CA GLU A 66 7.95 12.69 -3.74
C GLU A 66 9.21 12.75 -2.87
N SER A 67 9.10 13.27 -1.64
CA SER A 67 10.25 13.51 -0.74
C SER A 67 10.98 12.24 -0.29
N ILE A 68 10.37 11.06 -0.50
CA ILE A 68 11.00 9.76 -0.25
C ILE A 68 12.05 9.45 -1.33
N PHE A 69 11.91 10.04 -2.51
CA PHE A 69 12.84 9.91 -3.62
C PHE A 69 13.85 11.04 -3.58
N HIS A 70 15.15 10.74 -3.69
CA HIS A 70 16.17 11.78 -3.81
C HIS A 70 16.14 12.46 -5.19
N HIS A 71 15.49 11.82 -6.16
CA HIS A 71 15.24 12.40 -7.46
C HIS A 71 13.86 11.96 -7.94
N TYR A 72 12.97 12.91 -8.19
CA TYR A 72 11.64 12.65 -8.72
C TYR A 72 11.30 13.70 -9.76
N ILE A 73 11.13 13.27 -11.02
CA ILE A 73 10.76 14.12 -12.13
C ILE A 73 9.51 13.53 -12.78
N ILE A 74 8.50 14.39 -12.96
CA ILE A 74 7.34 14.10 -13.79
C ILE A 74 7.13 15.25 -14.77
N LYS A 75 6.95 14.94 -16.05
CA LYS A 75 6.78 15.94 -17.13
C LYS A 75 5.34 16.30 -17.41
N GLU A 76 4.40 15.47 -16.96
CA GLU A 76 2.96 15.65 -17.09
C GLU A 76 2.32 15.93 -15.73
N GLU A 77 1.10 16.46 -15.70
CA GLU A 77 0.37 16.71 -14.44
C GLU A 77 0.08 15.41 -13.69
N GLN A 78 -0.23 14.35 -14.43
CA GLN A 78 -0.47 13.02 -13.90
C GLN A 78 -0.28 11.98 -14.99
N VAL A 79 0.43 10.90 -14.67
CA VAL A 79 0.47 9.69 -15.50
C VAL A 79 -0.14 8.53 -14.74
N ASN A 80 -0.85 7.65 -15.46
CA ASN A 80 -1.40 6.45 -14.86
C ASN A 80 -1.37 5.27 -15.81
N PHE A 81 -1.12 4.09 -15.24
CA PHE A 81 -1.03 2.83 -15.96
C PHE A 81 -1.23 1.67 -14.99
N LYS A 82 -1.67 0.53 -15.51
CA LYS A 82 -1.76 -0.71 -14.75
C LYS A 82 -0.47 -1.53 -14.87
N ILE A 83 -0.15 -2.28 -13.84
CA ILE A 83 1.01 -3.19 -13.81
C ILE A 83 0.68 -4.47 -13.05
N ASN A 84 1.42 -5.53 -13.33
CA ASN A 84 1.44 -6.69 -12.45
C ASN A 84 2.26 -6.34 -11.19
N LEU A 85 1.57 -6.11 -10.06
CA LEU A 85 2.14 -5.78 -8.77
C LEU A 85 2.99 -6.92 -8.20
N THR A 86 2.62 -8.19 -8.45
CA THR A 86 3.42 -9.34 -8.05
C THR A 86 4.80 -9.30 -8.71
N VAL A 87 4.84 -9.12 -10.03
CA VAL A 87 6.09 -8.99 -10.79
C VAL A 87 6.88 -7.76 -10.35
N LEU A 88 6.20 -6.63 -10.12
CA LEU A 88 6.86 -5.42 -9.58
C LEU A 88 7.54 -5.72 -8.24
N LEU A 89 6.86 -6.39 -7.31
CA LEU A 89 7.41 -6.73 -6.00
C LEU A 89 8.57 -7.73 -6.09
N GLU A 90 8.48 -8.72 -6.98
CA GLU A 90 9.58 -9.66 -7.27
C GLU A 90 10.82 -8.90 -7.77
N CYS A 91 10.67 -7.98 -8.72
CA CYS A 91 11.76 -7.14 -9.21
C CYS A 91 12.35 -6.25 -8.11
N LEU A 92 11.50 -5.60 -7.30
CA LEU A 92 11.93 -4.72 -6.20
C LEU A 92 12.64 -5.48 -5.07
N THR A 93 12.55 -6.81 -5.03
CA THR A 93 13.13 -7.65 -3.97
C THR A 93 14.09 -8.71 -4.52
N ILE A 94 14.62 -8.50 -5.73
CA ILE A 94 15.48 -9.48 -6.41
C ILE A 94 16.77 -9.83 -5.63
N PHE A 95 17.32 -8.86 -4.89
CA PHE A 95 18.49 -9.07 -4.02
C PHE A 95 18.12 -9.67 -2.64
N GLY A 96 16.85 -10.02 -2.45
CA GLY A 96 16.31 -10.59 -1.23
C GLY A 96 15.59 -9.57 -0.36
N SER A 97 14.73 -10.08 0.53
CA SER A 97 13.98 -9.25 1.49
C SER A 97 14.68 -9.10 2.85
N SER A 98 15.85 -9.74 3.04
CA SER A 98 16.58 -9.70 4.31
C SER A 98 17.36 -8.40 4.44
N ALA A 99 17.12 -7.66 5.51
CA ALA A 99 17.88 -6.44 5.79
C ALA A 99 19.20 -6.79 6.47
N VAL A 100 20.27 -6.96 5.68
CA VAL A 100 21.63 -6.96 6.22
C VAL A 100 21.99 -5.52 6.61
N PRO A 101 22.39 -5.25 7.87
CA PRO A 101 22.80 -3.92 8.28
C PRO A 101 23.94 -3.39 7.40
N GLY A 102 23.79 -2.17 6.88
CA GLY A 102 24.79 -1.54 6.02
C GLY A 102 24.65 -1.85 4.53
N VAL A 103 23.78 -2.78 4.13
CA VAL A 103 23.48 -3.08 2.72
C VAL A 103 22.13 -2.45 2.34
N SER A 104 22.12 -1.73 1.22
CA SER A 104 20.94 -1.12 0.64
C SER A 104 20.95 -1.23 -0.87
N THR A 105 19.83 -1.69 -1.43
CA THR A 105 19.59 -1.68 -2.86
C THR A 105 19.05 -0.31 -3.29
N SER A 106 19.76 0.37 -4.18
CA SER A 106 19.24 1.56 -4.84
C SER A 106 18.30 1.19 -5.99
N LEU A 107 17.35 2.06 -6.33
CA LEU A 107 16.43 1.90 -7.45
C LEU A 107 16.39 3.18 -8.27
N LYS A 108 16.44 3.02 -9.60
CA LYS A 108 16.00 3.99 -10.60
C LYS A 108 14.79 3.42 -11.33
N MET A 109 13.68 4.14 -11.31
CA MET A 109 12.42 3.81 -11.97
C MET A 109 12.19 4.81 -13.11
N CYS A 110 11.93 4.31 -14.31
CA CYS A 110 11.73 5.12 -15.51
C CYS A 110 10.48 4.67 -16.27
N TYR A 111 9.70 5.64 -16.76
CA TYR A 111 8.55 5.39 -17.63
C TYR A 111 8.50 6.43 -18.74
N ALA A 112 8.54 5.97 -19.99
CA ALA A 112 8.59 6.82 -21.18
C ALA A 112 7.22 7.36 -21.64
N GLY A 113 6.13 6.93 -21.00
CA GLY A 113 4.77 7.33 -21.34
C GLY A 113 3.94 6.18 -21.90
N TYR A 114 2.75 6.52 -22.39
CA TYR A 114 1.73 5.56 -22.82
C TYR A 114 2.28 4.50 -23.79
N GLY A 115 1.95 3.23 -23.54
CA GLY A 115 2.37 2.08 -24.36
C GLY A 115 3.81 1.59 -24.12
N CYS A 116 4.61 2.29 -23.32
CA CYS A 116 5.97 1.88 -22.96
C CYS A 116 5.99 1.05 -21.67
N PRO A 117 6.96 0.16 -21.46
CA PRO A 117 7.11 -0.57 -20.19
C PRO A 117 7.60 0.35 -19.05
N LEU A 118 7.37 -0.09 -17.80
CA LEU A 118 8.06 0.43 -16.64
C LEU A 118 9.45 -0.20 -16.55
N LEU A 119 10.49 0.62 -16.57
CA LEU A 119 11.87 0.18 -16.44
C LEU A 119 12.33 0.37 -14.99
N LEU A 120 12.97 -0.64 -14.43
CA LEU A 120 13.60 -0.60 -13.11
C LEU A 120 15.08 -0.96 -13.25
N ILE A 121 15.95 -0.14 -12.67
CA ILE A 121 17.38 -0.40 -12.59
C ILE A 121 17.73 -0.43 -11.10
N LEU A 122 18.14 -1.59 -10.61
CA LEU A 122 18.51 -1.79 -9.21
C LEU A 122 20.02 -1.99 -9.10
N GLU A 123 20.66 -1.38 -8.09
CA GLU A 123 22.07 -1.61 -7.77
C GLU A 123 22.23 -2.02 -6.30
N GLU A 124 22.94 -3.11 -6.05
CA GLU A 124 23.43 -3.52 -4.74
C GLU A 124 24.89 -3.99 -4.84
N ASP A 125 25.79 -3.38 -4.06
CA ASP A 125 27.22 -3.71 -4.02
C ASP A 125 27.91 -3.81 -5.40
N GLY A 126 27.53 -2.94 -6.33
CA GLY A 126 28.05 -2.88 -7.70
C GLY A 126 27.42 -3.89 -8.67
N VAL A 127 26.47 -4.72 -8.22
CA VAL A 127 25.68 -5.60 -9.09
C VAL A 127 24.44 -4.84 -9.56
N LEU A 128 24.28 -4.75 -10.88
CA LEU A 128 23.15 -4.08 -11.53
C LEU A 128 22.13 -5.10 -12.04
N THR A 129 20.85 -4.82 -11.84
CA THR A 129 19.72 -5.57 -12.42
C THR A 129 18.80 -4.62 -13.17
N ASP A 130 18.54 -4.92 -14.44
CA ASP A 130 17.57 -4.24 -15.27
C ASP A 130 16.28 -5.06 -15.41
N CYS A 131 15.14 -4.48 -15.08
CA CYS A 131 13.82 -5.09 -15.25
C CYS A 131 12.97 -4.24 -16.21
N SER A 132 12.25 -4.91 -17.11
CA SER A 132 11.29 -4.28 -18.03
C SER A 132 9.93 -4.91 -17.83
N ILE A 133 9.02 -4.17 -17.19
CA ILE A 133 7.70 -4.65 -16.81
C ILE A 133 6.66 -4.03 -17.74
N LYS A 134 5.87 -4.87 -18.39
CA LYS A 134 4.81 -4.42 -19.29
C LYS A 134 3.73 -3.67 -18.51
N THR A 135 3.32 -2.53 -19.04
CA THR A 135 2.16 -1.78 -18.54
C THR A 135 0.89 -2.18 -19.29
N LEU A 136 -0.25 -2.00 -18.64
CA LEU A 136 -1.58 -2.23 -19.18
C LEU A 136 -2.37 -0.91 -19.20
N GLU A 137 -3.41 -0.85 -20.01
CA GLU A 137 -4.34 0.27 -20.01
C GLU A 137 -5.01 0.41 -18.63
N PRO A 138 -5.09 1.64 -18.08
CA PRO A 138 -5.76 1.90 -16.83
C PRO A 138 -7.28 1.80 -17.01
N ASP A 139 -7.95 1.17 -16.04
CA ASP A 139 -9.41 1.24 -15.91
C ASP A 139 -9.80 2.39 -14.96
N GLU A 140 -11.06 2.80 -15.01
CA GLU A 140 -11.62 3.70 -13.99
C GLU A 140 -11.49 3.05 -12.60
N VAL A 141 -10.74 3.72 -11.72
CA VAL A 141 -10.61 3.35 -10.31
C VAL A 141 -11.82 3.92 -9.56
N LEU A 142 -12.42 3.13 -8.69
CA LEU A 142 -13.60 3.53 -7.93
C LEU A 142 -13.25 4.65 -6.96
N ASP A 143 -14.05 5.71 -6.97
CA ASP A 143 -13.98 6.76 -5.99
C ASP A 143 -14.86 6.42 -4.79
N PHE A 144 -14.27 5.85 -3.76
CA PHE A 144 -14.92 5.73 -2.45
C PHE A 144 -14.91 7.10 -1.78
N ASN A 145 -15.96 7.89 -2.01
CA ASN A 145 -16.07 9.24 -1.47
C ASN A 145 -16.23 9.23 0.06
N PHE A 146 -15.11 9.18 0.78
CA PHE A 146 -15.06 9.14 2.24
C PHE A 146 -14.90 10.56 2.83
N LEU A 147 -15.93 11.39 2.68
CA LEU A 147 -15.92 12.73 3.28
C LEU A 147 -15.99 12.62 4.81
N SER A 148 -15.10 13.35 5.50
CA SER A 148 -15.04 13.37 6.97
C SER A 148 -16.34 13.84 7.62
N THR A 149 -17.19 14.56 6.90
CA THR A 149 -18.52 15.00 7.36
C THR A 149 -19.51 13.86 7.54
N ASN A 150 -19.26 12.70 6.93
CA ASN A 150 -20.18 11.56 6.93
C ASN A 150 -19.70 10.43 7.86
N VAL A 151 -18.68 10.68 8.68
CA VAL A 151 -18.13 9.70 9.62
C VAL A 151 -18.98 9.70 10.89
N ILE A 152 -19.72 8.62 11.14
CA ILE A 152 -20.58 8.45 12.32
C ILE A 152 -19.74 8.22 13.58
N ASN A 153 -18.78 7.29 13.48
CA ASN A 153 -17.90 6.90 14.58
C ASN A 153 -16.45 6.86 14.11
N LYS A 154 -15.53 7.29 14.96
CA LYS A 154 -14.09 7.33 14.72
C LYS A 154 -13.34 6.82 15.94
N ILE A 155 -12.42 5.89 15.70
CA ILE A 155 -11.51 5.36 16.72
C ILE A 155 -10.09 5.40 16.16
N ILE A 156 -9.12 5.75 17.00
CA ILE A 156 -7.67 5.67 16.72
C ILE A 156 -7.06 4.79 17.79
N MET A 157 -6.31 3.77 17.38
CA MET A 157 -5.74 2.76 18.26
C MET A 157 -4.29 2.46 17.88
N LYS A 158 -3.52 1.98 18.87
CA LYS A 158 -2.17 1.46 18.65
C LYS A 158 -2.23 0.20 17.76
N SER A 159 -1.48 0.22 16.67
CA SER A 159 -1.51 -0.85 15.66
C SER A 159 -1.06 -2.22 16.19
N GLU A 160 -0.21 -2.25 17.22
CA GLU A 160 0.27 -3.48 17.87
C GLU A 160 -0.88 -4.34 18.40
N CYS A 161 -1.87 -3.70 19.03
CA CYS A 161 -3.04 -4.38 19.59
C CYS A 161 -3.97 -4.94 18.51
N LEU A 162 -4.16 -4.20 17.40
CA LEU A 162 -4.94 -4.68 16.26
C LEU A 162 -4.27 -5.86 15.57
N LYS A 163 -2.94 -5.90 15.53
CA LYS A 163 -2.19 -7.03 14.95
C LYS A 163 -2.48 -8.34 15.69
N GLU A 164 -2.46 -8.30 17.02
CA GLU A 164 -2.78 -9.46 17.86
C GLU A 164 -4.23 -9.88 17.64
N ALA A 165 -5.18 -8.95 17.75
CA ALA A 165 -6.60 -9.23 17.55
C ALA A 165 -6.91 -9.81 16.16
N PHE A 166 -6.31 -9.26 15.10
CA PHE A 166 -6.49 -9.78 13.74
C PHE A 166 -5.84 -11.15 13.53
N SER A 167 -4.77 -11.47 14.25
CA SER A 167 -4.13 -12.79 14.18
C SER A 167 -4.94 -13.90 14.86
N GLU A 168 -5.85 -13.55 15.76
CA GLU A 168 -6.72 -14.48 16.48
C GLU A 168 -8.11 -14.65 15.86
N LEU A 169 -8.43 -13.90 14.79
CA LEU A 169 -9.74 -14.02 14.13
C LEU A 169 -9.96 -15.42 13.57
N ASP A 170 -11.16 -15.95 13.79
CA ASP A 170 -11.59 -17.21 13.18
C ASP A 170 -11.85 -17.03 11.67
N MET A 171 -10.89 -17.48 10.87
CA MET A 171 -10.94 -17.43 9.40
C MET A 171 -11.96 -18.40 8.77
N THR A 172 -12.65 -19.23 9.57
CA THR A 172 -13.79 -20.04 9.08
C THR A 172 -15.09 -19.24 9.03
N SER A 173 -15.12 -18.03 9.59
CA SER A 173 -16.25 -17.12 9.51
C SER A 173 -16.25 -16.37 8.18
N ASP A 174 -17.38 -16.38 7.47
CA ASP A 174 -17.57 -15.58 6.25
C ASP A 174 -17.72 -14.08 6.54
N VAL A 175 -17.85 -13.69 7.81
CA VAL A 175 -18.12 -12.31 8.23
C VAL A 175 -17.20 -11.90 9.38
N LEU A 176 -16.64 -10.70 9.26
CA LEU A 176 -16.11 -9.93 10.37
C LEU A 176 -17.11 -8.84 10.74
N GLN A 177 -17.68 -8.92 11.94
CA GLN A 177 -18.57 -7.90 12.45
C GLN A 177 -17.79 -6.90 13.31
N ILE A 178 -17.97 -5.62 13.01
CA ILE A 178 -17.39 -4.48 13.70
C ILE A 178 -18.50 -3.73 14.42
N LEU A 179 -18.38 -3.61 15.74
CA LEU A 179 -19.27 -2.82 16.59
C LEU A 179 -18.50 -1.61 17.14
N LEU A 180 -19.07 -0.42 16.98
CA LEU A 180 -18.67 0.81 17.67
C LEU A 180 -19.88 1.37 18.41
N SER A 181 -19.73 1.67 19.71
CA SER A 181 -20.82 2.12 20.59
C SER A 181 -20.34 3.14 21.63
N PRO A 182 -21.14 4.15 22.01
CA PRO A 182 -20.82 5.02 23.15
C PRO A 182 -20.88 4.27 24.48
N ASP A 183 -21.60 3.14 24.53
CA ASP A 183 -21.78 2.25 25.68
C ASP A 183 -20.96 0.96 25.55
N PRO A 184 -20.63 0.26 26.65
CA PRO A 184 -19.97 -1.04 26.61
C PRO A 184 -20.64 -2.01 25.61
N PRO A 185 -19.85 -2.74 24.79
CA PRO A 185 -18.41 -2.98 24.90
C PRO A 185 -17.52 -1.92 24.22
N TYR A 186 -18.08 -0.78 23.78
CA TYR A 186 -17.39 0.29 23.06
C TYR A 186 -16.91 -0.10 21.65
N PHE A 187 -15.80 -0.81 21.52
CA PHE A 187 -15.32 -1.34 20.25
C PHE A 187 -15.19 -2.86 20.34
N ARG A 188 -15.84 -3.58 19.42
CA ARG A 188 -15.79 -5.04 19.38
C ARG A 188 -15.59 -5.54 17.95
N LEU A 189 -14.69 -6.50 17.80
CA LEU A 189 -14.56 -7.35 16.61
C LEU A 189 -15.18 -8.70 16.90
N SER A 190 -16.03 -9.22 16.01
CA SER A 190 -16.66 -10.53 16.17
C SER A 190 -16.59 -11.37 14.91
N THR A 191 -16.34 -12.66 15.07
CA THR A 191 -16.46 -13.68 14.02
C THR A 191 -17.39 -14.80 14.46
N PHE A 192 -18.00 -15.49 13.50
CA PHE A 192 -19.01 -16.52 13.72
C PHE A 192 -18.66 -17.76 12.90
N GLY A 193 -17.59 -18.45 13.30
CA GLY A 193 -17.09 -19.62 12.60
C GLY A 193 -17.71 -20.93 13.10
N ASN A 194 -17.18 -22.04 12.59
CA ASN A 194 -17.72 -23.38 12.83
C ASN A 194 -17.66 -23.81 14.31
N SER A 195 -16.70 -23.27 15.06
CA SER A 195 -16.46 -23.63 16.47
C SER A 195 -17.21 -22.72 17.46
N GLY A 196 -17.99 -21.76 16.96
CA GLY A 196 -18.73 -20.80 17.78
C GLY A 196 -18.37 -19.35 17.43
N SER A 197 -18.89 -18.43 18.25
CA SER A 197 -18.63 -17.00 18.10
C SER A 197 -17.40 -16.57 18.91
N THR A 198 -16.52 -15.79 18.30
CA THR A 198 -15.41 -15.13 19.00
C THR A 198 -15.64 -13.63 19.08
N HIS A 199 -15.19 -12.99 20.17
CA HIS A 199 -15.34 -11.56 20.40
C HIS A 199 -14.03 -11.00 20.98
N SER A 200 -13.52 -9.92 20.38
CA SER A 200 -12.42 -9.13 20.91
C SER A 200 -12.93 -7.74 21.28
N ASP A 201 -12.88 -7.39 22.56
CA ASP A 201 -13.42 -6.15 23.11
C ASP A 201 -12.31 -5.17 23.49
N PHE A 202 -12.49 -3.91 23.11
CA PHE A 202 -11.55 -2.84 23.40
C PHE A 202 -12.28 -1.72 24.14
N PRO A 203 -12.09 -1.63 25.47
CA PRO A 203 -12.63 -0.54 26.27
C PRO A 203 -12.11 0.81 25.80
N LYS A 204 -12.96 1.85 25.85
CA LYS A 204 -12.59 3.21 25.41
C LYS A 204 -11.45 3.85 26.24
N ASP A 205 -11.27 3.38 27.47
CA ASP A 205 -10.27 3.81 28.45
C ASP A 205 -9.04 2.90 28.48
N SER A 206 -8.94 1.94 27.55
CA SER A 206 -7.75 1.12 27.36
C SER A 206 -6.57 1.99 26.90
N ASP A 207 -5.37 1.71 27.42
CA ASP A 207 -4.10 2.32 26.97
C ASP A 207 -3.81 2.11 25.47
N MET A 208 -4.55 1.20 24.83
CA MET A 208 -4.47 0.90 23.40
C MET A 208 -5.29 1.88 22.53
N VAL A 209 -6.21 2.63 23.12
CA VAL A 209 -7.08 3.59 22.42
C VAL A 209 -6.54 5.01 22.60
N GLU A 210 -6.12 5.63 21.51
CA GLU A 210 -5.56 6.98 21.52
C GLU A 210 -6.64 8.06 21.38
N SER A 211 -7.71 7.76 20.64
CA SER A 211 -8.86 8.65 20.48
C SER A 211 -10.12 7.83 20.23
N PHE A 212 -11.17 8.12 21.00
CA PHE A 212 -12.48 7.48 20.85
C PHE A 212 -13.57 8.54 20.66
N GLN A 213 -14.13 8.58 19.45
CA GLN A 213 -15.20 9.50 19.05
C GLN A 213 -16.37 8.68 18.52
N CYS A 214 -17.21 8.19 19.42
CA CYS A 214 -18.39 7.39 19.09
C CYS A 214 -19.62 8.04 19.69
N THR A 215 -20.59 8.39 18.85
CA THR A 215 -21.83 9.06 19.28
C THR A 215 -23.06 8.19 19.06
N GLN A 216 -22.95 7.14 18.25
CA GLN A 216 -24.05 6.25 17.92
C GLN A 216 -23.56 4.80 17.89
N THR A 217 -24.34 3.87 18.43
CA THR A 217 -24.09 2.44 18.26
C THR A 217 -24.27 2.05 16.79
N GLN A 218 -23.22 1.54 16.18
CA GLN A 218 -23.20 1.02 14.81
C GLN A 218 -22.59 -0.36 14.78
N THR A 219 -23.21 -1.25 14.00
CA THR A 219 -22.72 -2.60 13.76
C THR A 219 -22.67 -2.83 12.26
N ASN A 220 -21.47 -3.06 11.75
CA ASN A 220 -21.22 -3.30 10.33
C ASN A 220 -20.63 -4.69 10.15
N SER A 221 -21.12 -5.42 9.16
CA SER A 221 -20.61 -6.74 8.79
C SER A 221 -19.82 -6.62 7.49
N LEU A 222 -18.54 -6.96 7.55
CA LEU A 222 -17.66 -7.07 6.38
C LEU A 222 -17.57 -8.54 5.99
N LEU A 223 -17.79 -8.84 4.71
CA LEU A 223 -17.65 -10.21 4.21
C LEU A 223 -16.17 -10.54 4.02
N GLY A 224 -15.76 -11.72 4.50
CA GLY A 224 -14.48 -12.33 4.17
C GLY A 224 -14.48 -12.72 2.70
N SER A 225 -13.45 -12.30 1.96
CA SER A 225 -13.23 -12.64 0.55
C SER A 225 -12.49 -13.97 0.39
#